data_AF-M7X719-F1
#
_entry.id   AF-M7X719-F1
#
_cell.length_a   1.000
_cell.length_b   1.000
_cell.length_c   1.000
_cell.angle_alpha   90.00
_cell.angle_beta   90.00
_cell.angle_gamma   90.00
#
_symmetry.space_group_name_H-M   'P 1'
#
loop_
_entity.id
_entity.type
_entity.pdbx_description
1 polymer ?
#
loop_
_entity_poly.entity_id
_entity_poly.type
_entity_poly.pdbx_seq_one_letter_code
_entity_poly.pdbx_strand_id
1 'polypeptide(L)'
;MSSGKVGAYGANSKSDTNFRRTWDQKEYEDKAREKDKEAHEAALAAEEAAKKGKRPPRKKEDLPKATEFMKARDIPLNLDKNLNKTIVIDASAGSGQKQPGFYCDVCKRTCKDSARYLDHINGRSHLRRLGQTTKVVSSTLNDVRQKIAELRAKSAAAAQAKQYDFEQRIKDIKAAEAASKAEQREAKKRKKEEERQKAEEERTAGADEDMMAAMGFGSFGGGAKR
;
A
#
# COMPACT_ATOMS: atom_id res chain seq x y z
N MET A 1 -2.97 32.52 45.90
CA MET A 1 -3.79 31.91 46.98
C MET A 1 -5.23 32.36 46.76
N SER A 2 -6.02 31.66 45.93
CA SER A 2 -7.43 31.98 45.72
C SER A 2 -8.27 30.87 46.34
N SER A 3 -8.97 31.19 47.42
CA SER A 3 -9.79 30.27 48.19
C SER A 3 -11.06 29.91 47.40
N GLY A 4 -11.19 28.65 46.98
CA GLY A 4 -12.36 28.17 46.26
C GLY A 4 -13.58 28.10 47.17
N LYS A 5 -14.67 28.76 46.77
CA LYS A 5 -15.96 28.76 47.48
C LYS A 5 -16.68 27.43 47.20
N VAL A 6 -16.95 26.65 48.24
CA VAL A 6 -17.64 25.36 48.18
C VAL A 6 -19.16 25.60 48.09
N GLY A 7 -19.82 24.97 47.12
CA GLY A 7 -21.28 25.02 46.96
C GLY A 7 -22.01 24.05 47.89
N ALA A 8 -23.31 24.28 48.10
CA ALA A 8 -24.16 23.66 49.14
C ALA A 8 -24.32 22.13 49.12
N TYR A 9 -23.80 21.44 48.11
CA TYR A 9 -23.72 19.97 48.08
C TYR A 9 -22.27 19.66 47.71
N GLY A 10 -21.51 19.10 48.65
CA GLY A 10 -20.03 19.07 48.69
C GLY A 10 -19.30 18.31 47.57
N ALA A 11 -19.86 18.18 46.37
CA ALA A 11 -19.18 17.67 45.20
C ALA A 11 -18.51 18.81 44.43
N ASN A 12 -17.19 18.93 44.55
CA ASN A 12 -16.37 19.70 43.61
C ASN A 12 -16.38 19.02 42.23
N SER A 13 -17.40 19.27 41.41
CA SER A 13 -17.52 18.77 40.02
C SER A 13 -16.54 19.43 39.03
N LYS A 14 -15.43 19.98 39.53
CA LYS A 14 -14.45 20.72 38.71
C LYS A 14 -13.42 19.82 38.03
N SER A 15 -13.40 18.52 38.34
CA SER A 15 -12.47 17.54 37.77
C SER A 15 -13.09 16.60 36.73
N ASP A 16 -14.41 16.64 36.53
CA ASP A 16 -15.14 15.70 35.64
C ASP A 16 -15.36 16.26 34.22
N THR A 17 -14.46 17.13 33.78
CA THR A 17 -14.46 17.71 32.42
C THR A 17 -13.16 17.43 31.66
N ASN A 18 -12.35 16.48 32.14
CA ASN A 18 -11.07 16.10 31.53
C ASN A 18 -11.20 15.44 30.13
N PHE A 19 -12.42 15.14 29.69
CA PHE A 19 -12.70 14.73 28.30
C PHE A 19 -12.75 15.89 27.31
N ARG A 20 -12.78 17.15 27.80
CA ARG A 20 -12.77 18.35 26.95
C ARG A 20 -11.34 18.78 26.70
N ARG A 21 -11.00 19.02 25.44
CA ARG A 21 -9.69 19.56 25.03
C ARG A 21 -9.45 20.91 25.72
N THR A 22 -8.61 20.92 26.75
CA THR A 22 -8.17 22.13 27.42
C THR A 22 -7.13 22.82 26.53
N TRP A 23 -7.33 24.09 26.25
CA TRP A 23 -6.36 24.91 25.53
C TRP A 23 -5.42 25.53 26.55
N ASP A 24 -4.13 25.20 26.48
CA ASP A 24 -3.14 25.76 27.39
C ASP A 24 -2.84 27.22 27.02
N GLN A 25 -3.49 28.16 27.72
CA GLN A 25 -3.42 29.60 27.44
C GLN A 25 -1.97 30.11 27.31
N LYS A 26 -1.06 29.64 28.18
CA LYS A 26 0.36 30.02 28.14
C LYS A 26 1.05 29.60 26.85
N GLU A 27 0.82 28.39 26.36
CA GLU A 27 1.42 27.96 25.09
C GLU A 27 0.90 28.77 23.90
N TYR A 28 -0.38 29.14 23.93
CA TYR A 28 -0.97 29.96 22.87
C TYR A 28 -0.49 31.41 22.95
N GLU A 29 -0.32 31.95 24.15
CA GLU A 29 0.31 33.25 24.39
C GLU A 29 1.77 33.24 23.92
N ASP A 30 2.53 32.19 24.21
CA ASP A 30 3.92 32.04 23.75
C ASP A 30 3.99 31.95 22.22
N LYS A 31 3.16 31.11 21.60
CA LYS A 31 3.04 31.01 20.14
C LYS A 31 2.59 32.32 19.49
N ALA A 32 1.72 33.10 20.15
CA ALA A 32 1.31 34.42 19.68
C ALA A 32 2.48 35.42 19.77
N ARG A 33 3.19 35.46 20.91
CA ARG A 33 4.37 36.31 21.10
C ARG A 33 5.48 35.98 20.11
N GLU A 34 5.71 34.71 19.79
CA GLU A 34 6.67 34.30 18.75
C GLU A 34 6.23 34.80 17.37
N LYS A 35 4.96 34.66 17.01
CA LYS A 35 4.43 35.19 15.74
C LYS A 35 4.54 36.71 15.64
N ASP A 36 4.28 37.42 16.73
CA ASP A 36 4.37 38.88 16.78
C ASP A 36 5.83 39.35 16.64
N LYS A 37 6.77 38.67 17.32
CA LYS A 37 8.21 38.92 17.16
C LYS A 37 8.67 38.68 15.72
N GLU A 38 8.28 37.54 15.14
CA GLU A 38 8.61 37.23 13.74
C GLU A 38 8.00 38.23 12.74
N ALA A 39 6.78 38.72 13.00
CA ALA A 39 6.12 39.72 12.16
C ALA A 39 6.82 41.08 12.26
N HIS A 40 7.22 41.47 13.47
CA HIS A 40 7.99 42.68 13.72
C HIS A 40 9.36 42.64 13.07
N GLU A 41 10.11 41.55 13.22
CA GLU A 41 11.40 41.36 12.55
C GLU A 41 11.26 41.38 11.02
N ALA A 42 10.21 40.76 10.47
CA ALA A 42 9.93 40.81 9.04
C ALA A 42 9.56 42.22 8.56
N ALA A 43 8.84 43.00 9.37
CA ALA A 43 8.50 44.39 9.07
C ALA A 43 9.74 45.29 9.08
N LEU A 44 10.63 45.15 10.07
CA LEU A 44 11.92 45.84 10.11
C LEU A 44 12.79 45.48 8.90
N ALA A 45 12.88 44.19 8.56
CA ALA A 45 13.63 43.75 7.39
C ALA A 45 13.03 44.29 6.07
N ALA A 46 11.71 44.45 6.00
CA ALA A 46 11.04 45.07 4.86
C ALA A 46 11.30 46.59 4.77
N GLU A 47 11.29 47.29 5.91
CA GLU A 47 11.61 48.71 6.01
C GLU A 47 13.08 48.96 5.63
N GLU A 48 14.01 48.14 6.12
CA GLU A 48 15.42 48.21 5.72
C GLU A 48 15.62 47.92 4.23
N ALA A 49 14.91 46.95 3.67
CA ALA A 49 14.95 46.66 2.24
C ALA A 49 14.41 47.84 1.42
N ALA A 50 13.33 48.48 1.88
CA ALA A 50 12.76 49.68 1.27
C ALA A 50 13.72 50.87 1.34
N LYS A 51 14.38 51.10 2.49
CA LYS A 51 15.45 52.10 2.64
C LYS A 51 16.61 51.84 1.67
N LYS A 52 16.92 50.57 1.39
CA LYS A 52 17.93 50.13 0.43
C LYS A 52 17.40 50.06 -1.03
N GLY A 53 16.16 50.47 -1.30
CA GLY A 53 15.52 50.44 -2.62
C GLY A 53 15.26 49.03 -3.18
N LYS A 54 15.34 47.99 -2.35
CA LYS A 54 15.16 46.58 -2.74
C LYS A 54 13.79 46.07 -2.30
N ARG A 55 13.28 45.06 -3.01
CA ARG A 55 12.02 44.39 -2.63
C ARG A 55 12.21 43.64 -1.31
N PRO A 56 11.19 43.60 -0.44
CA PRO A 56 11.28 42.94 0.86
C PRO A 56 11.62 41.44 0.70
N PRO A 57 12.46 40.88 1.57
CA PRO A 57 12.86 39.48 1.49
C PRO A 57 11.65 38.57 1.72
N ARG A 58 11.40 37.64 0.80
CA ARG A 58 10.37 36.61 0.98
C ARG A 58 10.89 35.55 1.96
N LYS A 59 10.11 35.21 3.00
CA LYS A 59 10.39 34.06 3.88
C LYS A 59 10.55 32.80 3.01
N LYS A 60 11.74 32.21 2.99
CA LYS A 60 11.98 30.90 2.39
C LYS A 60 11.87 29.90 3.53
N GLU A 61 10.94 28.96 3.44
CA GLU A 61 10.99 27.79 4.32
C GLU A 61 12.34 27.10 4.11
N ASP A 62 13.08 26.87 5.20
CA ASP A 62 14.37 26.19 5.21
C ASP A 62 14.14 24.68 5.11
N LEU A 63 13.70 24.27 3.92
CA LEU A 63 13.68 22.87 3.57
C LEU A 63 15.10 22.37 3.34
N PRO A 64 15.40 21.11 3.72
CA PRO A 64 16.70 20.48 3.53
C PRO A 64 17.21 20.70 2.10
N LYS A 65 18.51 20.97 2.00
CA LYS A 65 19.16 21.13 0.69
C LYS A 65 18.99 19.83 -0.09
N ALA A 66 18.48 19.93 -1.32
CA ALA A 66 18.16 18.78 -2.14
C ALA A 66 19.40 17.90 -2.34
N THR A 67 19.34 16.66 -1.83
CA THR A 67 20.43 15.69 -1.86
C THR A 67 20.42 14.85 -3.13
N GLU A 68 19.28 14.75 -3.82
CA GLU A 68 19.13 13.86 -4.97
C GLU A 68 18.83 14.60 -6.29
N PHE A 69 19.28 14.01 -7.40
CA PHE A 69 18.89 14.42 -8.75
C PHE A 69 17.48 13.93 -9.10
N MET A 70 16.88 14.53 -10.13
CA MET A 70 15.54 14.17 -10.58
C MET A 70 15.52 12.71 -11.06
N LYS A 71 14.78 11.85 -10.35
CA LYS A 71 14.57 10.44 -10.72
C LYS A 71 13.30 10.29 -11.56
N ALA A 72 13.29 9.32 -12.46
CA ALA A 72 12.06 8.89 -13.11
C ALA A 72 11.10 8.28 -12.08
N ARG A 73 9.80 8.42 -12.29
CA ARG A 73 8.80 7.87 -11.37
C ARG A 73 8.58 6.39 -11.65
N ASP A 74 8.70 5.57 -10.60
CA ASP A 74 8.47 4.11 -10.70
C ASP A 74 6.98 3.74 -10.54
N ILE A 75 6.20 4.60 -9.88
CA ILE A 75 4.79 4.35 -9.57
C ILE A 75 3.90 5.14 -10.54
N PRO A 76 2.94 4.50 -11.23
CA PRO A 76 1.99 5.21 -12.08
C PRO A 76 1.11 6.12 -11.23
N LEU A 77 0.92 7.35 -11.69
CA LEU A 77 0.21 8.41 -10.96
C LEU A 77 -1.31 8.17 -10.84
N ASN A 78 -1.82 7.11 -11.48
CA ASN A 78 -3.20 6.64 -11.37
C ASN A 78 -4.24 7.78 -11.45
N LEU A 79 -4.12 8.61 -12.48
CA LEU A 79 -5.01 9.74 -12.72
C LEU A 79 -6.45 9.29 -13.01
N ASP A 80 -6.63 8.03 -13.40
CA ASP A 80 -7.89 7.46 -13.87
C ASP A 80 -8.80 6.94 -12.74
N LYS A 81 -8.32 6.93 -11.49
CA LYS A 81 -9.03 6.33 -10.34
C LYS A 81 -10.43 6.92 -10.09
N ASN A 82 -10.61 8.18 -10.48
CA ASN A 82 -11.82 8.97 -10.23
C ASN A 82 -12.64 9.20 -11.50
N LEU A 83 -12.33 8.53 -12.62
CA LEU A 83 -13.16 8.58 -13.81
C LEU A 83 -14.52 7.93 -13.50
N ASN A 84 -15.60 8.62 -13.86
CA ASN A 84 -17.00 8.20 -13.71
C ASN A 84 -17.48 7.91 -12.28
N LYS A 85 -16.74 8.35 -11.25
CA LYS A 85 -17.16 8.21 -9.84
C LYS A 85 -17.60 9.56 -9.29
N THR A 86 -18.77 9.58 -8.65
CA THR A 86 -19.26 10.73 -7.88
C THR A 86 -18.71 10.64 -6.45
N ILE A 87 -18.02 11.69 -6.00
CA ILE A 87 -17.45 11.76 -4.66
C ILE A 87 -18.26 12.78 -3.86
N VAL A 88 -18.74 12.38 -2.68
CA VAL A 88 -19.41 13.30 -1.74
C VAL A 88 -18.35 14.19 -1.10
N ILE A 89 -18.47 15.49 -1.33
CA ILE A 89 -17.53 16.51 -0.85
C ILE A 89 -18.01 16.99 0.53
N ASP A 90 -17.15 16.87 1.52
CA ASP A 90 -17.36 17.49 2.83
C ASP A 90 -16.57 18.80 2.89
N ALA A 91 -17.26 19.93 2.71
CA ALA A 91 -16.67 21.26 2.72
C ALA A 91 -16.20 21.71 4.12
N SER A 92 -16.55 20.97 5.18
CA SER A 92 -16.20 21.30 6.57
C SER A 92 -14.75 20.99 6.90
N ALA A 93 -14.17 19.98 6.24
CA ALA A 93 -12.78 19.63 6.43
C ALA A 93 -11.89 20.61 5.64
N GLY A 94 -11.36 21.64 6.30
CA GLY A 94 -10.31 22.53 5.76
C GLY A 94 -9.01 21.82 5.34
N SER A 95 -8.97 20.48 5.42
CA SER A 95 -7.99 19.61 4.75
C SER A 95 -8.40 19.44 3.29
N GLY A 96 -7.56 19.92 2.37
CA GLY A 96 -7.79 19.77 0.93
C GLY A 96 -8.04 18.32 0.45
N GLN A 97 -7.81 17.29 1.27
CA GLN A 97 -7.99 15.89 0.90
C GLN A 97 -9.39 15.51 0.40
N LYS A 98 -10.45 16.19 0.84
CA LYS A 98 -11.83 15.90 0.42
C LYS A 98 -12.38 16.85 -0.64
N GLN A 99 -11.52 17.73 -1.17
CA GLN A 99 -11.91 18.64 -2.24
C GLN A 99 -11.83 17.93 -3.61
N PRO A 100 -12.69 18.29 -4.58
CA PRO A 100 -12.67 17.68 -5.89
C PRO A 100 -11.34 17.98 -6.60
N GLY A 101 -10.63 16.93 -7.02
CA GLY A 101 -9.36 17.01 -7.74
C GLY A 101 -8.32 15.99 -7.30
N PHE A 102 -7.11 16.14 -7.81
CA PHE A 102 -5.94 15.38 -7.42
C PHE A 102 -5.29 16.02 -6.19
N TYR A 103 -5.09 15.23 -5.14
CA TYR A 103 -4.44 15.68 -3.91
C TYR A 103 -2.96 15.31 -3.89
N CYS A 104 -2.11 16.27 -3.50
CA CYS A 104 -0.69 16.03 -3.26
C CYS A 104 -0.40 15.98 -1.76
N ASP A 105 0.02 14.84 -1.24
CA ASP A 105 0.30 14.64 0.20
C ASP A 105 1.47 15.51 0.70
N VAL A 106 2.51 15.65 -0.12
CA VAL A 106 3.72 16.41 0.20
C VAL A 106 3.42 17.91 0.31
N CYS A 107 2.56 18.42 -0.57
CA CYS A 107 2.25 19.83 -0.65
C CYS A 107 0.99 20.24 0.11
N LYS A 108 0.17 19.27 0.52
CA LYS A 108 -1.16 19.46 1.12
C LYS A 108 -2.06 20.38 0.30
N ARG A 109 -1.97 20.29 -1.03
CA ARG A 109 -2.73 21.11 -1.99
C ARG A 109 -3.50 20.21 -2.95
N THR A 110 -4.70 20.62 -3.31
CA THR A 110 -5.48 20.00 -4.39
C THR A 110 -5.29 20.74 -5.70
N CYS A 111 -5.15 19.96 -6.76
CA CYS A 111 -5.16 20.41 -8.14
C CYS A 111 -6.44 19.91 -8.81
N LYS A 112 -7.22 20.80 -9.40
CA LYS A 112 -8.49 20.44 -10.06
C LYS A 112 -8.27 19.66 -11.36
N ASP A 113 -7.21 19.99 -12.09
CA ASP A 113 -6.88 19.40 -13.39
C ASP A 113 -5.69 18.45 -13.30
N SER A 114 -5.65 17.45 -14.19
CA SER A 114 -4.53 16.51 -14.33
C SER A 114 -3.24 17.22 -14.79
N ALA A 115 -3.32 18.13 -15.75
CA ALA A 115 -2.17 18.92 -16.22
C ALA A 115 -1.59 19.78 -15.09
N ARG A 116 -2.45 20.44 -14.31
CA ARG A 116 -2.03 21.23 -13.14
C ARG A 116 -1.38 20.36 -12.06
N TYR A 117 -1.87 19.15 -11.85
CA TYR A 117 -1.26 18.21 -10.92
C TYR A 117 0.12 17.72 -11.41
N LEU A 118 0.27 17.46 -12.71
CA LEU A 118 1.57 17.10 -13.31
C LEU A 118 2.58 18.24 -13.20
N ASP A 119 2.18 19.47 -13.53
CA ASP A 119 2.99 20.68 -13.38
C ASP A 119 3.38 20.90 -11.91
N HIS A 120 2.46 20.60 -10.98
CA HIS A 120 2.71 20.72 -9.55
C HIS A 120 3.78 19.74 -9.06
N ILE A 121 3.69 18.46 -9.42
CA ILE A 121 4.66 17.45 -8.98
C ILE A 121 6.03 17.71 -9.63
N ASN A 122 6.06 18.17 -10.89
CA ASN A 122 7.30 18.57 -11.55
C ASN A 122 7.81 19.95 -11.11
N GLY A 123 7.03 20.67 -10.31
CA GLY A 123 7.34 22.00 -9.84
C GLY A 123 8.50 22.00 -8.83
N ARG A 124 9.35 23.02 -8.92
CA ARG A 124 10.52 23.18 -8.02
C ARG A 124 10.14 23.24 -6.54
N SER A 125 8.94 23.72 -6.21
CA SER A 125 8.44 23.76 -4.82
C SER A 125 8.15 22.35 -4.27
N HIS A 126 7.55 21.48 -5.08
CA HIS A 126 7.27 20.10 -4.71
C HIS A 126 8.57 19.28 -4.63
N LEU A 127 9.43 19.38 -5.64
CA LEU A 127 10.73 18.69 -5.66
C LEU A 127 11.63 19.14 -4.51
N ARG A 128 11.60 20.42 -4.12
CA ARG A 128 12.33 20.91 -2.94
C ARG A 128 11.82 20.29 -1.63
N ARG A 129 10.52 20.00 -1.53
CA ARG A 129 9.95 19.29 -0.37
C ARG A 129 10.32 17.81 -0.35
N LEU A 130 10.49 17.21 -1.52
CA LEU A 130 11.02 15.84 -1.67
C LEU A 130 12.54 15.75 -1.49
N GLY A 131 13.26 16.88 -1.50
CA GLY A 131 14.73 16.89 -1.48
C GLY A 131 15.37 16.55 -2.83
N GLN A 132 14.63 16.67 -3.93
CA GLN A 132 15.12 16.46 -5.29
C GLN A 132 15.39 17.79 -6.01
N THR A 133 16.41 17.81 -6.85
CA THR A 133 16.68 18.94 -7.76
C THR A 133 15.93 18.76 -9.07
N THR A 134 15.72 19.86 -9.79
CA THR A 134 15.16 19.85 -11.16
C THR A 134 16.19 19.44 -12.21
N LYS A 135 17.41 19.08 -11.80
CA LYS A 135 18.49 18.71 -12.71
C LYS A 135 18.52 17.19 -12.86
N VAL A 136 18.59 16.75 -14.10
CA VAL A 136 18.77 15.33 -14.46
C VAL A 136 20.28 15.07 -14.59
N VAL A 137 20.71 13.85 -14.23
CA VAL A 137 22.09 13.41 -14.43
C VAL A 137 22.36 13.24 -15.94
N SER A 138 23.51 13.73 -16.41
CA SER A 138 23.96 13.47 -17.78
C SER A 138 24.33 11.99 -17.95
N SER A 139 23.72 11.32 -18.93
CA SER A 139 24.00 9.92 -19.26
C SER A 139 25.36 9.75 -19.93
N THR A 140 26.09 8.70 -19.56
CA THR A 140 27.34 8.27 -20.23
C THR A 140 27.05 7.31 -21.40
N LEU A 141 28.04 7.04 -22.26
CA LEU A 141 27.90 6.09 -23.37
C LEU A 141 27.54 4.66 -22.91
N ASN A 142 28.04 4.25 -21.75
CA ASN A 142 27.75 2.93 -21.19
C ASN A 142 26.29 2.85 -20.72
N ASP A 143 25.77 3.89 -20.09
CA ASP A 143 24.36 3.96 -19.65
C ASP A 143 23.41 3.86 -20.85
N VAL A 144 23.75 4.51 -21.96
CA VAL A 144 22.96 4.44 -23.20
C VAL A 144 22.97 3.03 -23.78
N ARG A 145 24.13 2.36 -23.82
CA ARG A 145 24.24 0.97 -24.30
C ARG A 145 23.42 0.00 -23.44
N GLN A 146 23.50 0.13 -22.11
CA GLN A 146 22.70 -0.66 -21.18
C GLN A 146 21.21 -0.39 -21.39
N LYS A 147 20.82 0.88 -21.56
CA LYS A 147 19.40 1.22 -21.77
C LYS A 147 18.85 0.68 -23.08
N ILE A 148 19.63 0.72 -24.15
CA ILE A 148 19.25 0.13 -25.44
C ILE A 148 19.11 -1.39 -25.32
N ALA A 149 20.01 -2.05 -24.58
CA ALA A 149 19.92 -3.49 -24.34
C ALA A 149 18.65 -3.85 -23.55
N GLU A 150 18.32 -3.11 -22.48
CA GLU A 150 17.08 -3.28 -21.73
C GLU A 150 15.84 -3.09 -22.63
N LEU A 151 15.82 -2.04 -23.46
CA LEU A 151 14.69 -1.77 -24.34
C LEU A 151 14.52 -2.87 -25.39
N ARG A 152 15.62 -3.38 -25.96
CA ARG A 152 15.58 -4.52 -26.90
C ARG A 152 15.07 -5.78 -26.22
N ALA A 153 15.52 -6.07 -25.00
CA ALA A 153 15.03 -7.22 -24.22
C ALA A 153 13.53 -7.08 -23.91
N LYS A 154 13.07 -5.90 -23.49
CA LYS A 154 11.64 -5.63 -23.26
C LYS A 154 10.81 -5.75 -24.53
N SER A 155 11.29 -5.25 -25.67
CA SER A 155 10.60 -5.41 -26.95
C SER A 155 10.57 -6.86 -27.43
N ALA A 156 11.66 -7.62 -27.22
CA ALA A 156 11.71 -9.03 -27.55
C ALA A 156 10.77 -9.85 -26.66
N ALA A 157 10.75 -9.59 -25.34
CA ALA A 157 9.81 -10.21 -24.41
C ALA A 157 8.35 -9.87 -24.75
N ALA A 158 8.07 -8.61 -25.11
CA ALA A 158 6.73 -8.21 -25.56
C ALA A 158 6.34 -8.83 -26.91
N ALA A 159 7.30 -9.10 -27.80
CA ALA A 159 7.07 -9.81 -29.06
C ALA A 159 6.84 -11.31 -28.83
N GLN A 160 7.64 -11.95 -27.96
CA GLN A 160 7.44 -13.33 -27.54
C GLN A 160 6.10 -13.52 -26.82
N ALA A 161 5.72 -12.59 -25.94
CA ALA A 161 4.41 -12.61 -25.29
C ALA A 161 3.25 -12.42 -26.28
N LYS A 162 3.49 -11.87 -27.48
CA LYS A 162 2.50 -11.79 -28.57
C LYS A 162 2.55 -13.02 -29.48
N GLN A 163 3.71 -13.65 -29.63
CA GLN A 163 3.87 -14.99 -30.19
C GLN A 163 3.39 -16.03 -29.17
N TYR A 164 2.09 -16.06 -28.93
CA TYR A 164 1.47 -17.17 -28.23
C TYR A 164 1.65 -18.44 -29.08
N ASP A 165 2.46 -19.38 -28.59
CA ASP A 165 2.67 -20.68 -29.23
C ASP A 165 1.49 -21.60 -28.91
N PHE A 166 0.54 -21.70 -29.85
CA PHE A 166 -0.69 -22.49 -29.70
C PHE A 166 -0.39 -23.96 -29.42
N GLU A 167 0.72 -24.49 -29.92
CA GLU A 167 1.11 -25.88 -29.68
C GLU A 167 1.48 -26.13 -28.22
N GLN A 168 2.20 -25.20 -27.59
CA GLN A 168 2.56 -25.29 -26.17
C GLN A 168 1.31 -25.25 -25.30
N ARG A 169 0.36 -24.35 -25.61
CA ARG A 169 -0.91 -24.29 -24.87
C ARG A 169 -1.76 -25.56 -25.02
N ILE A 170 -1.81 -26.16 -26.21
CA ILE A 170 -2.52 -27.43 -26.42
C ILE A 170 -1.84 -28.56 -25.61
N LYS A 171 -0.49 -28.56 -25.53
CA LYS A 171 0.24 -29.52 -24.70
C LYS A 171 -0.05 -29.32 -23.21
N ASP A 172 -0.07 -28.08 -22.72
CA ASP A 172 -0.37 -27.75 -21.33
C ASP A 172 -1.81 -28.13 -20.95
N ILE A 173 -2.78 -27.86 -21.83
CA ILE A 173 -4.18 -28.27 -21.62
C ILE A 173 -4.29 -29.80 -21.56
N LYS A 174 -3.64 -30.51 -22.48
CA LYS A 174 -3.62 -31.99 -22.46
C LYS A 174 -2.93 -32.55 -21.21
N ALA A 175 -1.86 -31.91 -20.73
CA ALA A 175 -1.17 -32.29 -19.51
C ALA A 175 -2.04 -32.04 -18.26
N ALA A 176 -2.73 -30.91 -18.18
CA ALA A 176 -3.67 -30.60 -17.12
C ALA A 176 -4.89 -31.54 -17.11
N GLU A 177 -5.42 -31.89 -18.28
CA GLU A 177 -6.48 -32.90 -18.41
C GLU A 177 -5.99 -34.30 -18.01
N ALA A 178 -4.74 -34.65 -18.33
CA ALA A 178 -4.16 -35.93 -17.93
C ALA A 178 -3.94 -36.00 -16.41
N ALA A 179 -3.42 -34.92 -15.81
CA ALA A 179 -3.21 -34.81 -14.36
C ALA A 179 -4.53 -34.88 -13.60
N SER A 180 -5.54 -34.08 -13.99
CA SER A 180 -6.87 -34.14 -13.37
C SER A 180 -7.54 -35.51 -13.51
N LYS A 181 -7.36 -36.20 -14.65
CA LYS A 181 -7.82 -37.58 -14.81
C LYS A 181 -7.07 -38.57 -13.91
N ALA A 182 -5.77 -38.39 -13.71
CA ALA A 182 -4.97 -39.21 -12.80
C ALA A 182 -5.40 -39.00 -11.34
N GLU A 183 -5.56 -37.75 -10.91
CA GLU A 183 -6.05 -37.39 -9.57
C GLU A 183 -7.46 -37.95 -9.31
N GLN A 184 -8.37 -37.87 -10.29
CA GLN A 184 -9.70 -38.48 -10.17
C GLN A 184 -9.64 -40.01 -10.07
N ARG A 185 -8.70 -40.66 -10.77
CA ARG A 185 -8.49 -42.12 -10.68
C ARG A 185 -7.92 -42.50 -9.31
N GLU A 186 -6.96 -41.76 -8.79
CA GLU A 186 -6.40 -41.97 -7.47
C GLU A 186 -7.44 -41.73 -6.37
N ALA A 187 -8.23 -40.66 -6.47
CA ALA A 187 -9.33 -40.40 -5.55
C ALA A 187 -10.39 -41.52 -5.57
N LYS A 188 -10.71 -42.08 -6.74
CA LYS A 188 -11.61 -43.25 -6.84
C LYS A 188 -11.01 -44.51 -6.22
N LYS A 189 -9.71 -44.74 -6.40
CA LYS A 189 -9.01 -45.88 -5.78
C LYS A 189 -8.98 -45.75 -4.26
N ARG A 190 -8.63 -44.57 -3.73
CA ARG A 190 -8.63 -44.28 -2.29
C ARG A 190 -10.02 -44.48 -1.68
N LYS A 191 -11.07 -43.97 -2.32
CA LYS A 191 -12.46 -44.20 -1.86
C LYS A 191 -12.83 -45.69 -1.83
N LYS A 192 -12.45 -46.46 -2.84
CA LYS A 192 -12.72 -47.91 -2.90
C LYS A 192 -11.92 -48.69 -1.84
N GLU A 193 -10.72 -48.24 -1.50
CA GLU A 193 -9.89 -48.83 -0.46
C GLU A 193 -10.42 -48.48 0.95
N GLU A 194 -10.84 -47.25 1.18
CA GLU A 194 -11.55 -46.83 2.40
C GLU A 194 -12.87 -47.60 2.59
N GLU A 195 -13.62 -47.82 1.51
CA GLU A 195 -14.87 -48.60 1.55
C GLU A 195 -14.60 -50.10 1.81
N ARG A 196 -13.50 -50.65 1.27
CA ARG A 196 -13.03 -52.00 1.60
C ARG A 196 -12.58 -52.12 3.06
N GLN A 197 -11.81 -51.15 3.56
CA GLN A 197 -11.34 -51.12 4.94
C GLN A 197 -12.51 -50.97 5.91
N LYS A 198 -13.51 -50.14 5.61
CA LYS A 198 -14.75 -50.05 6.42
C LYS A 198 -15.55 -51.34 6.40
N ALA A 199 -15.67 -51.99 5.23
CA ALA A 199 -16.35 -53.28 5.14
C ALA A 199 -15.56 -54.41 5.86
N GLU A 200 -14.24 -54.30 5.92
CA GLU A 200 -13.37 -55.21 6.67
C GLU A 200 -13.45 -54.94 8.17
N GLU A 201 -13.43 -53.68 8.62
CA GLU A 201 -13.70 -53.28 10.01
C GLU A 201 -15.08 -53.75 10.47
N GLU A 202 -16.12 -53.56 9.64
CA GLU A 202 -17.48 -54.04 9.93
C GLU A 202 -17.57 -55.57 9.96
N ARG A 203 -16.81 -56.28 9.10
CA ARG A 203 -16.68 -57.74 9.15
C ARG A 203 -15.90 -58.24 10.37
N THR A 204 -14.85 -57.53 10.80
CA THR A 204 -14.04 -57.91 11.98
C THR A 204 -14.70 -57.52 13.30
N ALA A 205 -15.59 -56.52 13.31
CA ALA A 205 -16.38 -56.16 14.49
C ALA A 205 -17.53 -57.13 14.78
N GLY A 206 -17.89 -58.01 13.82
CA GLY A 206 -18.95 -58.99 13.94
C GLY A 206 -18.55 -60.45 13.74
N ALA A 207 -17.27 -60.76 13.51
CA ALA A 207 -16.80 -62.12 13.28
C ALA A 207 -15.78 -62.52 14.36
N ASP A 208 -16.25 -63.27 15.35
CA ASP A 208 -15.40 -64.04 16.25
C ASP A 208 -14.45 -64.92 15.44
N GLU A 209 -13.19 -64.96 15.87
CA GLU A 209 -12.05 -65.66 15.24
C GLU A 209 -12.34 -67.16 14.98
N ASP A 210 -13.23 -67.77 15.76
CA ASP A 210 -13.70 -69.15 15.62
C ASP A 210 -14.68 -69.37 14.44
N MET A 211 -15.43 -68.35 14.01
CA MET A 211 -16.40 -68.49 12.91
C MET A 211 -15.72 -68.43 11.53
N MET A 212 -14.59 -67.72 11.42
CA MET A 212 -13.77 -67.71 10.20
C MET A 212 -13.01 -69.03 9.97
N ALA A 213 -12.64 -69.73 11.04
CA ALA A 213 -12.10 -71.09 10.98
C ALA A 213 -13.17 -72.11 10.56
N ALA A 214 -14.41 -71.95 11.04
CA ALA A 214 -15.54 -72.84 10.70
C ALA A 214 -16.04 -72.68 9.25
N MET A 215 -15.85 -71.52 8.61
CA MET A 215 -16.23 -71.26 7.21
C MET A 215 -15.15 -71.62 6.18
N GLY A 216 -14.07 -72.30 6.57
CA GLY A 216 -13.16 -72.96 5.63
C GLY A 216 -12.20 -72.06 4.84
N PHE A 217 -12.01 -70.79 5.25
CA PHE A 217 -11.06 -69.86 4.60
C PHE A 217 -9.59 -70.06 5.01
N GLY A 218 -9.30 -71.05 5.86
CA GLY A 218 -7.96 -71.29 6.41
C GLY A 218 -6.99 -72.11 5.57
N SER A 219 -7.31 -72.51 4.32
CA SER A 219 -6.41 -73.40 3.56
C SER A 219 -6.58 -73.35 2.03
N PHE A 220 -6.27 -72.22 1.40
CA PHE A 220 -5.95 -72.21 -0.03
C PHE A 220 -4.66 -71.43 -0.28
N GLY A 221 -3.53 -72.15 -0.29
CA GLY A 221 -2.24 -71.56 -0.67
C GLY A 221 -1.00 -71.97 0.15
N GLY A 222 -0.99 -73.13 0.82
CA GLY A 222 0.24 -73.71 1.35
C GLY A 222 1.03 -74.41 0.24
N GLY A 223 1.98 -73.71 -0.38
CA GLY A 223 2.89 -74.28 -1.37
C GLY A 223 3.73 -75.43 -0.78
N ALA A 224 3.47 -76.64 -1.25
CA ALA A 224 4.31 -77.80 -0.98
C ALA A 224 5.52 -77.79 -1.95
N LYS A 225 6.72 -77.79 -1.36
CA LYS A 225 8.00 -78.13 -1.98
C LYS A 225 7.89 -79.40 -2.85
N ARG A 226 8.22 -79.28 -4.14
CA ARG A 226 9.13 -80.15 -4.89
C ARG A 226 9.80 -79.34 -5.99
#